data_AF-A0AAN4T6D2-F1
#
_entry.id   AF-A0AAN4T6D2-F1
#
_cell.length_a   1.000
_cell.length_b   1.000
_cell.length_c   1.000
_cell.angle_alpha   90.00
_cell.angle_beta   90.00
_cell.angle_gamma   90.00
#
_symmetry.space_group_name_H-M   'P 1'
#
loop_
_entity.id
_entity.type
_entity.pdbx_description
1 polymer ?
#
loop_
_entity_poly.entity_id
_entity_poly.type
_entity_poly.pdbx_seq_one_letter_code
_entity_poly.pdbx_strand_id
1 'polypeptide(L)'
;METPAKDIPKGWTNNPRLFEGFFDYDSAEAHLARRHGINDPKPLLMTSPDTGDMGYIITSGGRFYWGDLMVDHIAEITKPRTWPEILRALATKGERGLRMKVLRPVVVDEEPWEEEEMIVEGQGPSVVSSSDVPSTSEK
;
A
#
# COMPACT_ATOMS: atom_id res chain seq x y z
N MET A 1 -5.72 -19.34 9.64
CA MET A 1 -4.87 -20.28 8.86
C MET A 1 -3.48 -20.12 9.40
N GLU A 2 -2.84 -21.19 9.85
CA GLU A 2 -1.49 -21.13 10.42
C GLU A 2 -0.47 -21.63 9.40
N THR A 3 0.65 -20.92 9.28
CA THR A 3 1.75 -21.28 8.38
C THR A 3 2.96 -21.70 9.21
N PRO A 4 3.40 -22.97 9.13
CA PRO A 4 4.60 -23.41 9.84
C PRO A 4 5.85 -22.65 9.36
N ALA A 5 6.77 -22.33 10.27
CA ALA A 5 7.98 -21.56 9.94
C ALA A 5 8.83 -22.18 8.81
N LYS A 6 8.85 -23.53 8.72
CA LYS A 6 9.56 -24.27 7.66
C LYS A 6 9.01 -24.05 6.25
N ASP A 7 7.75 -23.61 6.14
CA ASP A 7 7.04 -23.42 4.88
C ASP A 7 7.05 -21.94 4.43
N ILE A 8 7.67 -21.06 5.22
CA ILE A 8 7.81 -19.64 4.92
C ILE A 8 8.90 -19.45 3.86
N PRO A 9 8.59 -18.79 2.73
CA PRO A 9 9.59 -18.51 1.70
C PRO A 9 10.72 -17.63 2.23
N LYS A 10 11.95 -17.82 1.71
CA LYS A 10 13.08 -16.95 2.04
C LYS A 10 12.74 -15.49 1.70
N GLY A 11 13.06 -14.57 2.62
CA GLY A 11 12.76 -13.15 2.47
C GLY A 11 11.32 -12.77 2.87
N TRP A 12 10.55 -13.72 3.43
CA TRP A 12 9.23 -13.48 3.99
C TRP A 12 9.19 -13.88 5.46
N THR A 13 8.20 -13.35 6.17
CA THR A 13 7.97 -13.61 7.59
C THR A 13 6.47 -13.64 7.90
N ASN A 14 6.09 -14.49 8.85
CA ASN A 14 4.77 -14.51 9.49
C ASN A 14 4.85 -14.19 10.99
N ASN A 15 5.91 -13.51 11.44
CA ASN A 15 6.06 -13.10 12.83
C ASN A 15 4.96 -12.09 13.20
N PRO A 16 4.05 -12.41 14.14
CA PRO A 16 2.91 -11.55 14.50
C PRO A 16 3.33 -10.15 14.97
N ARG A 17 4.52 -10.02 15.59
CA ARG A 17 5.03 -8.72 16.04
C ARG A 17 5.30 -7.72 14.92
N LEU A 18 5.51 -8.20 13.70
CA LEU A 18 5.74 -7.34 12.54
C LEU A 18 4.44 -6.89 11.87
N PHE A 19 3.31 -7.49 12.25
CA PHE A 19 1.98 -7.09 11.79
C PHE A 19 1.23 -6.23 12.82
N GLU A 20 1.81 -6.00 14.00
CA GLU A 20 1.16 -5.21 15.05
C GLU A 20 0.87 -3.79 14.54
N GLY A 21 -0.38 -3.35 14.67
CA GLY A 21 -0.86 -2.06 14.14
C GLY A 21 -1.30 -2.09 12.67
N PHE A 22 -0.84 -3.07 11.87
CA PHE A 22 -1.24 -3.21 10.47
C PHE A 22 -2.60 -3.90 10.36
N PHE A 23 -3.49 -3.33 9.54
CA PHE A 23 -4.85 -3.82 9.31
C PHE A 23 -5.76 -3.81 10.54
N ASP A 24 -5.39 -3.07 11.59
CA ASP A 24 -6.35 -2.65 12.63
C ASP A 24 -7.39 -1.71 12.02
N TYR A 25 -8.61 -1.65 12.58
CA TYR A 25 -9.76 -1.00 11.93
C TYR A 25 -9.48 0.43 11.43
N ASP A 26 -8.76 1.23 12.22
CA ASP A 26 -8.41 2.63 11.91
C ASP A 26 -7.03 2.79 11.21
N SER A 27 -6.37 1.69 10.84
CA SER A 27 -5.08 1.74 10.15
C SER A 27 -5.25 2.17 8.69
N ALA A 28 -4.23 2.83 8.13
CA ALA A 28 -4.19 3.24 6.73
C ALA A 28 -4.33 2.03 5.78
N GLU A 29 -3.77 0.89 6.15
CA GLU A 29 -3.84 -0.36 5.38
C GLU A 29 -5.22 -0.99 5.42
N ALA A 30 -5.92 -0.94 6.57
CA ALA A 30 -7.32 -1.36 6.64
C ALA A 30 -8.22 -0.46 5.80
N HIS A 31 -8.00 0.86 5.85
CA HIS A 31 -8.71 1.81 4.98
C HIS A 31 -8.43 1.53 3.50
N LEU A 32 -7.16 1.30 3.11
CA LEU A 32 -6.78 0.95 1.74
C LEU A 32 -7.45 -0.36 1.28
N ALA A 33 -7.50 -1.37 2.15
CA ALA A 33 -8.20 -2.63 1.88
C ALA A 33 -9.70 -2.39 1.61
N ARG A 34 -10.38 -1.60 2.45
CA ARG A 34 -11.79 -1.24 2.26
C ARG A 34 -12.03 -0.46 0.96
N ARG A 35 -11.13 0.47 0.63
CA ARG A 35 -11.12 1.18 -0.67
C ARG A 35 -10.97 0.24 -1.86
N HIS A 36 -10.55 -1.01 -1.68
CA HIS A 36 -10.50 -2.02 -2.74
C HIS A 36 -11.57 -3.12 -2.59
N GLY A 37 -12.58 -2.89 -1.74
CA GLY A 37 -13.69 -3.81 -1.50
C GLY A 37 -13.28 -5.04 -0.65
N ILE A 38 -12.18 -4.95 0.08
CA ILE A 38 -11.67 -6.01 0.95
C ILE A 38 -12.07 -5.69 2.38
N ASN A 39 -13.06 -6.44 2.88
CA ASN A 39 -13.53 -6.33 4.27
C ASN A 39 -12.85 -7.38 5.16
N ASP A 40 -12.66 -7.08 6.44
CA ASP A 40 -12.03 -7.96 7.43
C ASP A 40 -10.69 -8.60 6.96
N PRO A 41 -9.74 -7.80 6.43
CA PRO A 41 -8.47 -8.34 5.95
C PRO A 41 -7.67 -8.97 7.10
N LYS A 42 -7.04 -10.12 6.83
CA LYS A 42 -6.13 -10.79 7.77
C LYS A 42 -4.75 -10.90 7.16
N PRO A 43 -3.71 -10.30 7.76
CA PRO A 43 -2.34 -10.47 7.29
C PRO A 43 -1.89 -11.93 7.45
N LEU A 44 -1.17 -12.43 6.44
CA LEU A 44 -0.62 -13.78 6.41
C LEU A 44 0.91 -13.79 6.30
N LEU A 45 1.45 -12.89 5.47
CA LEU A 45 2.88 -12.77 5.21
C LEU A 45 3.25 -11.31 4.95
N MET A 46 4.48 -10.96 5.32
CA MET A 46 5.16 -9.72 4.95
C MET A 46 6.57 -10.06 4.48
N THR A 47 7.15 -9.24 3.62
CA THR A 47 8.58 -9.31 3.32
C THR A 47 9.38 -9.04 4.60
N SER A 48 10.49 -9.75 4.75
CA SER A 48 11.33 -9.57 5.93
C SER A 48 12.04 -8.22 5.87
N PRO A 49 12.19 -7.49 6.99
CA PRO A 49 12.79 -6.15 6.99
C PRO A 49 14.21 -6.08 6.40
N ASP A 50 14.95 -7.18 6.41
CA ASP A 50 16.30 -7.28 5.84
C ASP A 50 16.32 -7.26 4.31
N THR A 51 15.20 -7.48 3.62
CA THR A 51 15.14 -7.39 2.16
C THR A 51 14.98 -5.96 1.66
N GLY A 52 14.46 -5.06 2.51
CA GLY A 52 14.10 -3.68 2.12
C GLY A 52 12.82 -3.58 1.28
N ASP A 53 12.17 -4.70 0.98
CA ASP A 53 10.88 -4.72 0.29
C ASP A 53 9.75 -4.53 1.32
N MET A 54 8.62 -3.95 0.88
CA MET A 54 7.46 -3.65 1.74
C MET A 54 6.21 -4.41 1.31
N GLY A 55 6.39 -5.55 0.65
CA GLY A 55 5.32 -6.40 0.15
C GLY A 55 4.63 -7.20 1.25
N TYR A 56 3.32 -7.38 1.12
CA TYR A 56 2.52 -8.20 2.04
C TYR A 56 1.49 -9.06 1.31
N ILE A 57 1.03 -10.11 1.99
CA ILE A 57 -0.11 -10.91 1.56
C ILE A 57 -1.15 -10.95 2.66
N ILE A 58 -2.40 -10.63 2.31
CA ILE A 58 -3.58 -10.70 3.17
C ILE A 58 -4.59 -11.70 2.60
N THR A 59 -5.50 -12.16 3.45
CA THR A 59 -6.67 -12.95 3.05
C THR A 59 -7.98 -12.31 3.53
N SER A 60 -9.01 -12.43 2.71
CA SER A 60 -10.39 -12.06 3.04
C SER A 60 -11.34 -12.87 2.16
N GLY A 61 -12.48 -13.31 2.70
CA GLY A 61 -13.52 -14.02 1.95
C GLY A 61 -13.04 -15.28 1.22
N GLY A 62 -11.99 -15.95 1.69
CA GLY A 62 -11.38 -17.12 1.05
C GLY A 62 -10.50 -16.80 -0.17
N ARG A 63 -10.18 -15.53 -0.41
CA ARG A 63 -9.27 -15.05 -1.45
C ARG A 63 -7.97 -14.55 -0.84
N PHE A 64 -6.97 -14.36 -1.68
CA PHE A 64 -5.65 -13.87 -1.31
C PHE A 64 -5.31 -12.64 -2.12
N TYR A 65 -4.67 -11.68 -1.47
CA TYR A 65 -4.33 -10.40 -2.09
C TYR A 65 -2.89 -10.06 -1.76
N TRP A 66 -2.21 -9.47 -2.73
CA TRP A 66 -0.89 -8.90 -2.58
C TRP A 66 -1.02 -7.39 -2.57
N GLY A 67 -0.24 -6.75 -1.71
CA GLY A 67 -0.05 -5.31 -1.72
C GLY A 67 1.37 -4.96 -1.31
N ASP A 68 1.70 -3.69 -1.38
CA ASP A 68 2.98 -3.15 -0.96
C ASP A 68 2.70 -1.84 -0.21
N LEU A 69 3.32 -1.66 0.96
CA LEU A 69 3.01 -0.54 1.85
C LEU A 69 3.40 0.83 1.26
N MET A 70 4.21 0.88 0.21
CA MET A 70 4.63 2.12 -0.45
C MET A 70 3.71 2.55 -1.59
N VAL A 71 2.73 1.72 -1.96
CA VAL A 71 1.83 1.99 -3.09
C VAL A 71 0.37 1.72 -2.73
N ASP A 72 -0.51 2.62 -3.14
CA ASP A 72 -1.96 2.52 -2.91
C ASP A 72 -2.67 1.48 -3.80
N HIS A 73 -1.99 0.38 -4.15
CA HIS A 73 -2.53 -0.66 -5.03
C HIS A 73 -2.57 -2.01 -4.32
N ILE A 74 -3.74 -2.66 -4.40
CA ILE A 74 -3.92 -4.05 -3.98
C ILE A 74 -4.30 -4.89 -5.21
N ALA A 75 -3.70 -6.06 -5.33
CA ALA A 75 -3.97 -7.01 -6.40
C ALA A 75 -4.48 -8.34 -5.85
N GLU A 76 -5.54 -8.88 -6.44
CA GLU A 76 -6.00 -10.23 -6.14
C GLU A 76 -5.06 -11.27 -6.76
N ILE A 77 -4.60 -12.23 -5.96
CA ILE A 77 -3.86 -13.39 -6.44
C ILE A 77 -4.86 -14.38 -7.06
N THR A 78 -4.98 -14.33 -8.39
CA THR A 78 -5.95 -15.14 -9.14
C THR A 78 -5.46 -16.57 -9.39
N LYS A 79 -4.13 -16.78 -9.41
CA LYS A 79 -3.46 -18.09 -9.41
C LYS A 79 -2.09 -18.02 -8.74
N PRO A 80 -1.68 -19.06 -7.99
CA PRO A 80 -2.52 -20.17 -7.51
C PRO A 80 -3.58 -19.69 -6.50
N ARG A 81 -4.61 -20.50 -6.26
CA ARG A 81 -5.79 -20.10 -5.44
C ARG A 81 -5.77 -20.66 -4.03
N THR A 82 -4.82 -21.52 -3.71
CA THR A 82 -4.71 -22.14 -2.39
C THR A 82 -3.44 -21.66 -1.71
N TRP A 83 -3.49 -21.50 -0.39
CA TRP A 83 -2.36 -20.98 0.37
C TRP A 83 -1.07 -21.80 0.23
N PRO A 84 -1.08 -23.15 0.33
CA PRO A 84 0.15 -23.94 0.17
C PRO A 84 0.78 -23.78 -1.22
N GLU A 85 -0.04 -23.60 -2.25
CA GLU A 85 0.46 -23.37 -3.60
C GLU A 85 1.02 -21.98 -3.79
N ILE A 86 0.45 -20.97 -3.13
CA ILE A 86 0.98 -19.59 -3.10
C ILE A 86 2.36 -19.59 -2.45
N LEU A 87 2.51 -20.22 -1.28
CA LEU A 87 3.80 -20.37 -0.60
C LEU A 87 4.84 -21.05 -1.50
N ARG A 88 4.46 -22.15 -2.16
CA ARG A 88 5.33 -22.85 -3.10
C ARG A 88 5.72 -21.99 -4.30
N ALA A 89 4.78 -21.20 -4.83
CA ALA A 89 5.06 -20.29 -5.94
C ALA A 89 6.04 -19.18 -5.53
N LEU A 90 5.84 -18.57 -4.36
CA LEU A 90 6.76 -17.58 -3.79
C LEU A 90 8.16 -18.17 -3.55
N ALA A 91 8.24 -19.35 -2.95
CA ALA A 91 9.53 -20.00 -2.65
C ALA A 91 10.34 -20.39 -3.90
N THR A 92 9.67 -20.64 -5.03
CA THR A 92 10.34 -21.13 -6.27
C THR A 92 10.56 -20.05 -7.31
N LYS A 93 9.66 -19.08 -7.41
CA LYS A 93 9.63 -18.08 -8.48
C LYS A 93 9.50 -16.64 -7.97
N GLY A 94 9.41 -16.45 -6.66
CA GLY A 94 9.07 -15.16 -6.05
C GLY A 94 7.69 -14.69 -6.49
N GLU A 95 7.49 -13.37 -6.47
CA GLU A 95 6.24 -12.72 -6.89
C GLU A 95 5.83 -13.09 -8.33
N ARG A 96 6.79 -13.28 -9.24
CA ARG A 96 6.54 -13.72 -10.64
C ARG A 96 5.86 -15.09 -10.73
N GLY A 97 5.85 -15.87 -9.65
CA GLY A 97 5.09 -17.12 -9.54
C GLY A 97 3.59 -16.92 -9.39
N LEU A 98 3.14 -15.70 -9.10
CA LEU A 98 1.76 -15.35 -8.84
C LEU A 98 1.16 -14.64 -10.05
N ARG A 99 -0.02 -15.08 -10.47
CA ARG A 99 -0.84 -14.35 -11.44
C ARG A 99 -1.80 -13.46 -10.68
N MET A 100 -1.62 -12.15 -10.81
CA MET A 100 -2.40 -11.17 -10.10
C MET A 100 -3.33 -10.38 -11.02
N LYS A 101 -4.37 -9.80 -10.42
CA LYS A 101 -5.24 -8.82 -11.05
C LYS A 101 -5.37 -7.62 -10.12
N VAL A 102 -4.87 -6.47 -10.54
CA VAL A 102 -5.01 -5.21 -9.80
C VAL A 102 -6.50 -4.91 -9.60
N LEU A 103 -6.87 -4.60 -8.36
CA LEU A 103 -8.22 -4.19 -8.01
C LEU A 103 -8.38 -2.71 -8.31
N ARG A 104 -9.56 -2.32 -8.78
CA ARG A 104 -9.89 -0.89 -8.89
C ARG A 104 -10.37 -0.41 -7.53
N PRO A 105 -10.05 0.85 -7.16
CA PRO A 105 -10.68 1.46 -6.01
C PRO A 105 -12.20 1.49 -6.17
N VAL A 106 -12.91 1.31 -5.06
CA VAL A 106 -14.34 1.52 -4.91
C VAL A 106 -14.56 2.81 -4.12
N VAL A 107 -15.67 3.49 -4.40
CA VAL A 107 -16.11 4.62 -3.56
C VAL A 107 -16.50 4.04 -2.21
N VAL A 108 -15.86 4.50 -1.15
CA VAL A 108 -16.24 4.18 0.23
C VAL A 108 -16.82 5.45 0.81
N ASP A 109 -18.07 5.40 1.29
CA ASP A 109 -18.71 6.48 2.02
C ASP A 109 -18.13 6.53 3.44
N GLU A 110 -16.85 6.85 3.57
CA GLU A 110 -16.22 7.18 4.84
C GLU A 110 -16.20 8.71 4.95
N GLU A 111 -16.61 9.25 6.11
CA GLU A 111 -16.41 10.67 6.38
C GLU A 111 -14.92 10.96 6.20
N PRO A 112 -14.56 12.01 5.44
CA PRO A 112 -13.17 12.31 5.16
C PRO A 112 -12.46 12.45 6.50
N TRP A 113 -11.52 11.55 6.76
CA TRP A 113 -10.42 11.84 7.67
C TRP A 113 -9.91 13.19 7.20
N GLU A 114 -10.00 14.21 8.05
CA GLU A 114 -9.46 15.52 7.75
C GLU A 114 -8.02 15.27 7.33
N GLU A 115 -7.77 15.30 6.02
CA GLU A 115 -6.45 15.55 5.50
C GLU A 115 -6.10 16.87 6.15
N GLU A 116 -5.32 16.84 7.24
CA GLU A 116 -4.70 18.04 7.75
C GLU A 116 -4.01 18.64 6.53
N GLU A 117 -4.66 19.65 5.97
CA GLU A 117 -4.18 20.40 4.84
C GLU A 117 -2.72 20.70 5.17
N MET A 118 -1.80 20.19 4.36
CA MET A 118 -0.41 20.57 4.45
C MET A 118 -0.35 22.08 4.20
N ILE A 119 -0.46 22.84 5.28
CA ILE A 119 -0.24 24.26 5.33
C ILE A 119 1.22 24.43 4.94
N VAL A 120 1.46 24.82 3.69
CA VAL A 120 2.76 25.31 3.26
C VAL A 120 2.95 26.65 3.97
N GLU A 121 3.40 26.63 5.22
CA GLU A 121 3.91 27.82 5.89
C GLU A 121 5.21 28.24 5.21
N GLY A 122 5.07 29.13 4.24
CA GLY A 122 6.20 29.67 3.50
C GLY A 122 5.86 30.81 2.54
N GLN A 123 4.74 31.49 2.71
CA GLN A 123 4.51 32.77 2.03
C GLN A 123 5.28 33.86 2.79
N GLY A 124 6.57 33.99 2.48
CA GLY A 124 7.39 35.14 2.87
C GLY A 124 6.95 36.41 2.12
N PRO A 125 7.17 37.61 2.69
CA PRO A 125 6.44 38.82 2.33
C PRO A 125 6.85 39.41 0.98
N SER A 126 5.86 40.01 0.30
CA SER A 126 5.96 40.80 -0.92
C SER A 126 7.17 41.74 -0.94
N VAL A 127 8.02 41.59 -1.96
CA VAL A 127 8.86 42.68 -2.45
C VAL A 127 8.20 43.29 -3.68
N VAL A 128 7.71 44.51 -3.52
CA VAL A 128 7.31 45.40 -4.62
C VAL A 128 8.54 45.60 -5.50
N SER A 129 8.53 45.00 -6.70
CA SER A 129 9.50 45.32 -7.73
C SER A 129 8.99 46.55 -8.48
N SER A 130 9.40 47.73 -8.02
CA SER A 130 9.25 48.96 -8.81
C SER A 130 10.12 48.84 -10.06
N SER A 131 9.49 48.69 -11.22
CA SER A 131 10.12 48.88 -12.51
C SER A 131 9.15 49.61 -13.41
N ASP A 132 9.01 50.91 -13.15
CA ASP A 132 8.41 51.84 -14.09
C ASP A 132 9.56 52.55 -14.82
N VAL A 133 9.86 52.07 -16.02
CA VAL A 133 10.60 52.83 -17.04
C VAL A 133 9.79 52.74 -18.32
N PRO A 134 9.03 53.78 -18.71
CA PRO A 134 8.59 53.92 -20.07
C PRO A 134 9.67 54.66 -20.86
N SER A 135 10.28 53.93 -21.78
CA SER A 135 10.95 54.50 -22.94
C SER A 135 9.90 55.14 -23.86
N THR A 136 10.04 56.43 -24.17
CA THR A 136 9.39 57.04 -25.33
C THR A 136 10.40 57.87 -26.11
N SER A 137 10.76 57.37 -27.28
CA SER A 137 11.41 58.14 -28.35
C SER A 137 10.41 59.05 -29.06
N GLU A 138 10.94 60.20 -29.48
CA GLU A 138 10.59 61.06 -30.62
C GLU A 138 9.27 61.88 -30.60
N LYS A 139 9.44 63.20 -30.59
CA LYS A 139 9.24 64.03 -31.79
C LYS A 139 10.11 65.29 -31.76
#